data_AF-A0A8H7GSW8-F1
#
_entry.id   AF-A0A8H7GSW8-F1
#
_cell.length_a   1.000
_cell.length_b   1.000
_cell.length_c   1.000
_cell.angle_alpha   90.00
_cell.angle_beta   90.00
_cell.angle_gamma   90.00
#
_symmetry.space_group_name_H-M   'P 1'
#
loop_
_entity.id
_entity.type
_entity.pdbx_description
1 polymer ?
#
loop_
_entity_poly.entity_id
_entity_poly.type
_entity_poly.pdbx_seq_one_letter_code
_entity_poly.pdbx_strand_id
1 'polypeptide(L)'
;MFEINTGSERAQTALKRLIMKVKDKSSNYDVHYVDPHSKEFLTVSLESLVNKLDLRKEGIRVLPPQADGLPIIRIIPVSEMLESYVDELAAIKQQELLDMGSARALKAASMRAQAERKKSATKILTLSWSISVSDLQNQKRNEIEKRLNKDGKLVVFIGEKSSLSSARSIAEKEDALAKQLKTSNTNWERMDEDEHALEMKRREMIFGKLDEVLQELDCKWEISGSLDARMMIKLSSNNKTNTNNEKKDAELSPKELKRLRKLEKAREKSQQKASKLAEDDIDSLYLLKIED
;
A
#
# COMPACT_ATOMS: atom_id res chain seq x y z
N MET A 1 20.74 -2.85 -37.65
CA MET A 1 21.64 -3.34 -36.59
C MET A 1 21.56 -2.43 -35.36
N PHE A 2 21.48 -2.99 -34.15
CA PHE A 2 21.46 -2.20 -32.91
C PHE A 2 22.88 -1.84 -32.46
N GLU A 3 23.20 -0.56 -32.41
CA GLU A 3 24.52 -0.05 -31.98
C GLU A 3 24.46 0.45 -30.55
N ILE A 4 24.72 -0.44 -29.59
CA ILE A 4 24.65 -0.12 -28.15
C ILE A 4 26.07 0.16 -27.64
N ASN A 5 26.53 1.42 -27.74
CA ASN A 5 27.90 1.81 -27.36
C ASN A 5 27.97 2.68 -26.09
N THR A 6 26.83 3.06 -25.51
CA THR A 6 26.73 3.99 -24.36
C THR A 6 26.18 3.28 -23.11
N GLY A 7 26.30 3.93 -21.94
CA GLY A 7 25.82 3.43 -20.65
C GLY A 7 26.69 2.37 -19.96
N SER A 8 26.24 1.88 -18.80
CA SER A 8 26.89 0.79 -18.06
C SER A 8 26.54 -0.58 -18.65
N GLU A 9 27.38 -1.60 -18.44
CA GLU A 9 27.11 -2.98 -18.91
C GLU A 9 25.73 -3.49 -18.47
N ARG A 10 25.33 -3.12 -17.25
CA ARG A 10 24.01 -3.47 -16.70
C ARG A 10 22.87 -2.81 -17.48
N ALA A 11 23.01 -1.54 -17.85
CA ALA A 11 22.03 -0.82 -18.66
C ALA A 11 21.93 -1.39 -20.08
N GLN A 12 23.07 -1.74 -20.67
CA GLN A 12 23.11 -2.39 -21.99
C GLN A 12 22.45 -3.77 -21.95
N THR A 13 22.69 -4.55 -20.90
CA THR A 13 22.05 -5.86 -20.71
C THR A 13 20.54 -5.73 -20.51
N ALA A 14 20.10 -4.75 -19.70
CA ALA A 14 18.68 -4.45 -19.53
C ALA A 14 18.02 -4.10 -20.87
N LEU A 15 18.66 -3.24 -21.67
CA LEU A 15 18.15 -2.85 -22.99
C LEU A 15 18.09 -4.05 -23.95
N LYS A 16 19.14 -4.87 -24.03
CA LYS A 16 19.15 -6.10 -24.85
C LYS A 16 17.98 -7.02 -24.51
N ARG A 17 17.67 -7.17 -23.21
CA ARG A 17 16.53 -7.96 -22.77
C ARG A 17 15.19 -7.36 -23.20
N LEU A 18 15.04 -6.04 -23.17
CA LEU A 18 13.86 -5.36 -23.69
C LEU A 18 13.71 -5.53 -25.21
N ILE A 19 14.82 -5.47 -25.96
CA ILE A 19 14.82 -5.73 -27.41
C ILE A 19 14.32 -7.15 -27.68
N MET A 20 14.78 -8.14 -26.92
CA MET A 20 14.28 -9.52 -27.04
C MET A 20 12.78 -9.62 -26.75
N LYS A 21 12.29 -8.94 -25.69
CA LYS A 21 10.85 -8.90 -25.39
C LYS A 21 10.01 -8.28 -26.51
N VAL A 22 10.55 -7.27 -27.20
CA VAL A 22 9.89 -6.69 -28.38
C VAL A 22 9.92 -7.67 -29.54
N LYS A 23 11.04 -8.35 -29.78
CA LYS A 23 11.17 -9.37 -30.83
C LYS A 23 10.16 -10.49 -30.68
N ASP A 24 9.93 -10.95 -29.45
CA ASP A 24 8.95 -12.02 -29.17
C ASP A 24 7.52 -11.62 -29.54
N LYS A 25 7.22 -10.31 -29.60
CA LYS A 25 5.89 -9.76 -29.92
C LYS A 25 5.77 -9.21 -31.33
N SER A 26 6.87 -8.71 -31.90
CA SER A 26 6.95 -8.06 -33.20
C SER A 26 8.21 -8.55 -33.90
N SER A 27 8.05 -9.44 -34.89
CA SER A 27 9.16 -10.01 -35.66
C SER A 27 9.95 -8.95 -36.44
N ASN A 28 9.29 -7.85 -36.80
CA ASN A 28 9.86 -6.76 -37.58
C ASN A 28 10.44 -5.62 -36.72
N TYR A 29 10.36 -5.74 -35.40
CA TYR A 29 10.78 -4.70 -34.44
C TYR A 29 10.04 -3.36 -34.57
N ASP A 30 8.84 -3.37 -35.15
CA ASP A 30 7.98 -2.19 -35.21
C ASP A 30 7.33 -1.96 -33.85
N VAL A 31 7.35 -0.71 -33.38
CA VAL A 31 6.86 -0.32 -32.06
C VAL A 31 6.05 0.98 -32.14
N HIS A 32 5.08 1.13 -31.24
CA HIS A 32 4.40 2.41 -31.05
C HIS A 32 5.17 3.24 -30.02
N TYR A 33 5.86 4.28 -30.46
CA TYR A 33 6.54 5.23 -29.60
C TYR A 33 5.58 6.31 -29.12
N VAL A 34 5.57 6.58 -27.81
CA VAL A 34 4.85 7.70 -27.21
C VAL A 34 5.79 8.89 -27.14
N ASP A 35 5.53 9.90 -27.96
CA ASP A 35 6.27 11.16 -27.89
C ASP A 35 5.94 11.89 -26.58
N PRO A 36 6.94 12.24 -25.75
CA PRO A 36 6.74 13.02 -24.52
C PRO A 36 6.04 14.37 -24.73
N HIS A 37 6.19 14.99 -25.90
CA HIS A 37 5.70 16.34 -26.19
C HIS A 37 4.29 16.34 -26.81
N SER A 38 4.06 15.57 -27.86
CA SER A 38 2.76 15.50 -28.54
C SER A 38 1.78 14.53 -27.86
N LYS A 39 2.27 13.58 -27.06
CA LYS A 39 1.51 12.44 -26.51
C LYS A 39 0.83 11.57 -27.58
N GLU A 40 1.25 11.69 -28.83
CA GLU A 40 0.75 10.88 -29.92
C GLU A 40 1.54 9.57 -30.04
N PHE A 41 0.90 8.55 -30.61
CA PHE A 41 1.53 7.27 -30.90
C PHE A 41 2.10 7.30 -32.31
N LEU A 42 3.43 7.19 -32.42
CA LEU A 42 4.13 7.12 -33.69
C LEU A 42 4.63 5.70 -33.92
N THR A 43 4.35 5.13 -35.09
CA THR A 43 4.93 3.83 -35.47
C THR A 43 6.36 4.05 -35.95
N VAL A 44 7.32 3.52 -35.20
CA VAL A 44 8.75 3.69 -35.48
C VAL A 44 9.45 2.34 -35.37
N SER A 45 10.51 2.12 -36.14
CA SER A 45 11.38 0.96 -35.95
C SER A 45 12.19 1.11 -34.66
N LEU A 46 12.21 0.07 -33.83
CA LEU A 46 12.97 0.05 -32.57
C LEU A 46 14.45 0.38 -32.76
N GLU A 47 15.02 -0.02 -33.90
CA GLU A 47 16.43 0.24 -34.22
C GLU A 47 16.73 1.74 -34.27
N SER A 48 15.87 2.50 -34.96
CA SER A 48 16.01 3.95 -35.06
C SER A 48 15.89 4.65 -33.71
N LEU A 49 15.11 4.08 -32.79
CA LEU A 49 14.94 4.60 -31.43
C LEU A 49 16.14 4.28 -30.55
N VAL A 50 16.64 3.05 -30.59
CA VAL A 50 17.77 2.58 -29.78
C VAL A 50 19.07 3.28 -30.19
N ASN A 51 19.33 3.44 -31.49
CA ASN A 51 20.56 4.06 -31.97
C ASN A 51 20.63 5.57 -31.64
N LYS A 52 19.50 6.22 -31.37
CA LYS A 52 19.43 7.62 -30.94
C LYS A 52 19.49 7.80 -29.41
N LEU A 53 19.40 6.71 -28.65
CA LEU A 53 19.27 6.75 -27.20
C LEU A 53 20.64 6.88 -26.51
N ASP A 54 20.77 7.82 -25.57
CA ASP A 54 21.92 7.87 -24.66
C ASP A 54 21.61 7.14 -23.34
N LEU A 55 22.10 5.90 -23.22
CA LEU A 55 21.95 5.04 -22.04
C LEU A 55 22.66 5.54 -20.77
N ARG A 56 23.29 6.72 -20.79
CA ARG A 56 23.76 7.40 -19.58
C ARG A 56 22.66 8.21 -18.90
N LYS A 57 21.65 8.66 -19.64
CA LYS A 57 20.57 9.55 -19.17
C LYS A 57 19.19 8.95 -19.40
N GLU A 58 18.98 8.40 -20.59
CA GLU A 58 17.69 7.93 -21.06
C GLU A 58 17.67 6.42 -21.28
N GLY A 59 16.55 5.81 -20.92
CA GLY A 59 16.25 4.40 -21.03
C GLY A 59 14.88 4.21 -21.66
N ILE A 60 14.49 2.94 -21.79
CA ILE A 60 13.26 2.56 -22.48
C ILE A 60 12.38 1.74 -21.53
N ARG A 61 11.07 1.98 -21.57
CA ARG A 61 10.07 1.12 -20.94
C ARG A 61 9.08 0.61 -21.98
N VAL A 62 8.89 -0.71 -21.97
CA VAL A 62 7.83 -1.37 -22.74
C VAL A 62 6.57 -1.39 -21.87
N LEU A 63 5.49 -0.81 -22.38
CA LEU A 63 4.19 -0.82 -21.72
C LEU A 63 3.40 -2.07 -22.14
N PRO A 64 2.49 -2.57 -21.27
CA PRO A 64 1.60 -3.66 -21.67
C PRO A 64 0.77 -3.21 -22.88
N PRO A 65 0.65 -4.04 -23.92
CA PRO A 65 -0.14 -3.69 -25.09
C PRO A 65 -1.61 -3.60 -24.68
N GLN A 66 -2.33 -2.58 -25.17
CA GLN A 66 -3.76 -2.43 -24.86
C GLN A 66 -4.67 -3.38 -25.69
N ALA A 67 -4.10 -4.13 -26.65
CA ALA A 67 -4.76 -5.13 -27.50
C ALA A 67 -3.70 -6.04 -28.20
N ASP A 68 -4.08 -6.85 -29.20
CA ASP A 68 -3.18 -7.62 -30.12
C ASP A 68 -2.32 -6.71 -31.06
N GLY A 69 -1.96 -5.51 -30.59
CA GLY A 69 -1.20 -4.51 -31.33
C GLY A 69 0.31 -4.55 -31.08
N LEU A 70 1.03 -3.70 -31.82
CA LEU A 70 2.47 -3.53 -31.65
C LEU A 70 2.81 -3.07 -30.22
N PRO A 71 3.96 -3.49 -29.67
CA PRO A 71 4.37 -3.09 -28.33
C PRO A 71 4.57 -1.57 -28.24
N ILE A 72 4.06 -0.99 -27.17
CA ILE A 72 4.15 0.45 -26.90
C ILE A 72 5.43 0.73 -26.11
N ILE A 73 6.17 1.73 -26.54
CA ILE A 73 7.44 2.13 -25.96
C ILE A 73 7.41 3.59 -25.52
N ARG A 74 7.95 3.83 -24.32
CA ARG A 74 8.16 5.17 -23.76
C ARG A 74 9.62 5.35 -23.35
N ILE A 75 10.18 6.52 -23.61
CA ILE A 75 11.48 6.94 -23.07
C ILE A 75 11.29 7.38 -21.62
N ILE A 76 12.15 6.87 -20.74
CA ILE A 76 12.17 7.11 -19.30
C ILE A 76 13.61 7.35 -18.83
N PRO A 77 13.86 7.86 -17.62
CA PRO A 77 15.21 7.90 -17.06
C PRO A 77 15.84 6.50 -16.95
N VAL A 78 17.16 6.39 -17.16
CA VAL A 78 17.88 5.10 -17.06
C VAL A 78 17.71 4.45 -15.69
N SER A 79 17.61 5.24 -14.62
CA SER A 79 17.39 4.73 -13.26
C SER A 79 16.11 3.92 -13.14
N GLU A 80 15.01 4.39 -13.72
CA GLU A 80 13.72 3.69 -13.73
C GLU A 80 13.77 2.41 -14.56
N MET A 81 14.49 2.43 -15.68
CA MET A 81 14.70 1.24 -16.52
C MET A 81 15.48 0.17 -15.75
N LEU A 82 16.54 0.58 -15.03
CA LEU A 82 17.34 -0.32 -14.22
C LEU A 82 16.57 -0.88 -13.03
N GLU A 83 15.77 -0.07 -12.33
CA GLU A 83 14.91 -0.51 -11.23
C GLU A 83 13.93 -1.59 -11.70
N SER A 84 13.24 -1.33 -12.81
CA SER A 84 12.34 -2.31 -13.44
C SER A 84 13.07 -3.60 -13.79
N TYR A 85 14.30 -3.50 -14.31
CA TYR A 85 15.13 -4.67 -14.61
C TYR A 85 15.55 -5.46 -13.37
N VAL A 86 15.87 -4.78 -12.26
CA VAL A 86 16.17 -5.44 -10.97
C VAL A 86 14.95 -6.18 -10.45
N ASP A 87 13.79 -5.54 -10.49
CA ASP A 87 12.53 -6.13 -10.03
C ASP A 87 12.15 -7.37 -10.84
N GLU A 88 12.34 -7.33 -12.16
CA GLU A 88 12.14 -8.49 -13.02
C GLU A 88 13.09 -9.64 -12.69
N LEU A 89 14.38 -9.36 -12.50
CA LEU A 89 15.35 -10.38 -12.09
C LEU A 89 15.02 -10.96 -10.72
N ALA A 90 14.58 -10.13 -9.78
CA ALA A 90 14.15 -10.56 -8.46
C ALA A 90 12.90 -11.45 -8.54
N ALA A 91 11.94 -11.12 -9.42
CA ALA A 91 10.75 -11.91 -9.66
C ALA A 91 11.08 -13.28 -10.26
N ILE A 92 11.96 -13.34 -11.25
CA ILE A 92 12.42 -14.60 -11.86
C ILE A 92 13.13 -15.47 -10.83
N LYS A 93 14.09 -14.91 -10.09
CA LYS A 93 14.81 -15.64 -9.05
C LYS A 93 13.88 -16.12 -7.93
N GLN A 94 12.86 -15.32 -7.60
CA GLN A 94 11.85 -15.74 -6.65
C GLN A 94 11.03 -16.92 -7.18
N GLN A 95 10.65 -16.91 -8.46
CA GLN A 95 9.93 -18.02 -9.09
C GLN A 95 10.79 -19.28 -9.13
N GLU A 96 12.06 -19.19 -9.53
CA GLU A 96 13.01 -20.30 -9.49
C GLU A 96 13.14 -20.90 -8.07
N LEU A 97 13.25 -20.04 -7.04
CA LEU A 97 13.32 -20.51 -5.64
C LEU A 97 12.02 -21.17 -5.17
N LEU A 98 10.87 -20.76 -5.71
CA LEU A 98 9.58 -21.38 -5.42
C LEU A 98 9.48 -22.75 -6.12
N ASP A 99 9.90 -22.84 -7.39
CA ASP A 99 9.93 -24.08 -8.17
C ASP A 99 10.90 -25.10 -7.56
N MET A 100 12.02 -24.62 -6.99
CA MET A 100 12.97 -25.44 -6.21
C MET A 100 12.44 -25.80 -4.81
N GLY A 101 11.23 -25.39 -4.44
CA GLY A 101 10.59 -25.76 -3.16
C GLY A 101 11.22 -25.10 -1.93
N SER A 102 11.89 -23.95 -2.07
CA SER A 102 12.52 -23.27 -0.94
C SER A 102 11.49 -22.81 0.09
N ALA A 103 11.54 -23.39 1.29
CA ALA A 103 10.63 -23.05 2.39
C ALA A 103 10.66 -21.56 2.76
N ARG A 104 11.82 -20.90 2.59
CA ARG A 104 11.96 -19.44 2.84
C ARG A 104 11.24 -18.61 1.78
N ALA A 105 11.32 -19.00 0.51
CA ALA A 105 10.62 -18.33 -0.58
C ALA A 105 9.11 -18.50 -0.45
N LEU A 106 8.66 -19.72 -0.11
CA LEU A 106 7.24 -20.02 0.10
C LEU A 106 6.65 -19.17 1.24
N LYS A 107 7.38 -19.05 2.36
CA LYS A 107 6.97 -18.21 3.50
C LYS A 107 6.91 -16.73 3.11
N ALA A 108 7.92 -16.22 2.40
CA ALA A 108 7.94 -14.83 1.97
C ALA A 108 6.81 -14.50 0.97
N ALA A 109 6.52 -15.40 0.04
CA ALA A 109 5.42 -15.27 -0.91
C ALA A 109 4.06 -15.26 -0.20
N SER A 110 3.85 -16.18 0.75
CA SER A 110 2.64 -16.23 1.58
C SER A 110 2.43 -14.94 2.38
N MET A 111 3.49 -14.40 2.99
CA MET A 111 3.43 -13.13 3.72
C MET A 111 3.07 -11.94 2.81
N ARG A 112 3.63 -11.87 1.60
CA ARG A 112 3.27 -10.82 0.63
C ARG A 112 1.82 -10.95 0.17
N ALA A 113 1.38 -12.16 -0.19
CA ALA A 113 0.00 -12.41 -0.57
C ALA A 113 -0.97 -12.03 0.57
N GLN A 114 -0.62 -12.32 1.83
CA GLN A 114 -1.42 -11.89 2.97
C GLN A 114 -1.43 -10.36 3.14
N ALA A 115 -0.30 -9.69 2.90
CA ALA A 115 -0.22 -8.23 2.96
C ALA A 115 -1.05 -7.57 1.86
N GLU A 116 -1.03 -8.09 0.64
CA GLU A 116 -1.86 -7.61 -0.47
C GLU A 116 -3.35 -7.82 -0.20
N ARG A 117 -3.75 -9.00 0.29
CA ARG A 117 -5.13 -9.25 0.74
C ARG A 117 -5.56 -8.27 1.82
N LYS A 118 -4.68 -7.96 2.79
CA LYS A 118 -4.97 -6.96 3.83
C LYS A 118 -5.07 -5.53 3.31
N LYS A 119 -4.45 -5.20 2.18
CA LYS A 119 -4.57 -3.89 1.54
C LYS A 119 -5.89 -3.75 0.78
N SER A 120 -6.37 -4.82 0.13
CA SER A 120 -7.63 -4.80 -0.61
C SER A 120 -8.87 -5.08 0.24
N ALA A 121 -8.71 -5.67 1.43
CA ALA A 121 -9.83 -5.97 2.32
C ALA A 121 -10.51 -4.71 2.88
N THR A 122 -11.83 -4.64 2.71
CA THR A 122 -12.71 -3.63 3.32
C THR A 122 -12.49 -3.60 4.82
N LYS A 123 -12.16 -2.42 5.37
CA LYS A 123 -11.95 -2.29 6.81
C LYS A 123 -13.30 -2.31 7.53
N ILE A 124 -13.35 -3.12 8.58
CA ILE A 124 -14.51 -3.19 9.47
C ILE A 124 -14.16 -2.51 10.80
N LEU A 125 -15.04 -1.62 11.23
CA LEU A 125 -15.05 -1.02 12.56
C LEU A 125 -16.17 -1.68 13.35
N THR A 126 -15.86 -2.26 14.51
CA THR A 126 -16.88 -2.83 15.39
C THR A 126 -17.28 -1.84 16.48
N LEU A 127 -18.58 -1.70 16.70
CA LEU A 127 -19.21 -0.88 17.74
C LEU A 127 -20.16 -1.76 18.55
N SER A 128 -20.26 -1.48 19.86
CA SER A 128 -21.19 -2.20 20.71
C SER A 128 -22.40 -1.37 21.07
N TRP A 129 -23.58 -2.00 21.18
CA TRP A 129 -24.77 -1.38 21.77
C TRP A 129 -24.57 -0.90 23.22
N SER A 130 -23.53 -1.38 23.91
CA SER A 130 -23.20 -0.92 25.26
C SER A 130 -22.12 0.17 25.33
N ILE A 131 -21.73 0.75 24.18
CA ILE A 131 -20.74 1.84 24.12
C ILE A 131 -21.22 3.09 24.89
N SER A 132 -20.31 3.83 25.52
CA SER A 132 -20.63 5.13 26.11
C SER A 132 -20.71 6.20 25.03
N VAL A 133 -21.54 7.22 25.24
CA VAL A 133 -21.67 8.36 24.31
C VAL A 133 -20.33 9.09 24.15
N SER A 134 -19.57 9.23 25.24
CA SER A 134 -18.24 9.85 25.22
C SER A 134 -17.22 9.07 24.39
N ASP A 135 -17.26 7.74 24.42
CA ASP A 135 -16.39 6.89 23.60
C ASP A 135 -16.78 6.95 22.13
N LEU A 136 -18.09 6.98 21.85
CA LEU A 136 -18.62 7.13 20.50
C LEU A 136 -18.18 8.46 19.87
N GLN A 137 -18.35 9.57 20.59
CA GLN A 137 -18.06 10.92 20.09
C GLN A 137 -16.57 11.24 20.02
N ASN A 138 -15.74 10.71 20.92
CA ASN A 138 -14.32 11.08 20.98
C ASN A 138 -13.40 10.02 20.37
N GLN A 139 -13.59 8.74 20.67
CA GLN A 139 -12.68 7.70 20.16
C GLN A 139 -13.14 7.19 18.80
N LYS A 140 -14.42 6.80 18.71
CA LYS A 140 -14.95 6.16 17.49
C LYS A 140 -15.15 7.12 16.35
N ARG A 141 -15.62 8.35 16.61
CA ARG A 141 -15.59 9.44 15.63
C ARG A 141 -14.21 9.60 14.99
N ASN A 142 -13.18 9.80 15.82
CA ASN A 142 -11.80 9.98 15.35
C ASN A 142 -11.28 8.74 14.59
N GLU A 143 -11.71 7.54 14.99
CA GLU A 143 -11.36 6.31 14.28
C GLU A 143 -12.06 6.20 12.92
N ILE A 144 -13.34 6.58 12.84
CA ILE A 144 -14.11 6.64 11.59
C ILE A 144 -13.48 7.65 10.63
N GLU A 145 -13.24 8.87 11.08
CA GLU A 145 -12.65 9.95 10.29
C GLU A 145 -11.28 9.55 9.72
N LYS A 146 -10.37 9.07 10.58
CA LYS A 146 -9.02 8.67 10.15
C LYS A 146 -9.04 7.53 9.13
N ARG A 147 -9.93 6.55 9.30
CA ARG A 147 -10.02 5.40 8.38
C ARG A 147 -10.69 5.80 7.06
N LEU A 148 -11.71 6.64 7.13
CA LEU A 148 -12.40 7.12 5.94
C LEU A 148 -11.48 8.01 5.09
N ASN A 149 -10.70 8.89 5.70
CA ASN A 149 -9.71 9.72 5.01
C ASN A 149 -8.58 8.90 4.36
N LYS A 150 -8.27 7.72 4.90
CA LYS A 150 -7.18 6.88 4.39
C LYS A 150 -7.61 5.95 3.26
N ASP A 151 -8.68 5.18 3.48
CA ASP A 151 -9.07 4.07 2.60
C ASP A 151 -10.34 4.38 1.79
N GLY A 152 -11.03 5.50 2.07
CA GLY A 152 -12.22 5.98 1.33
C GLY A 152 -13.49 5.15 1.51
N LYS A 153 -13.38 3.93 2.08
CA LYS A 153 -14.47 2.99 2.34
C LYS A 153 -14.30 2.36 3.73
N LEU A 154 -15.37 2.35 4.52
CA LEU A 154 -15.37 1.77 5.86
C LEU A 154 -16.72 1.10 6.13
N VAL A 155 -16.71 -0.08 6.75
CA VAL A 155 -17.95 -0.73 7.21
C VAL A 155 -17.99 -0.67 8.73
N VAL A 156 -19.02 -0.06 9.28
CA VAL A 156 -19.28 -0.04 10.72
C VAL A 156 -20.26 -1.15 11.06
N PHE A 157 -19.87 -2.06 11.93
CA PHE A 157 -20.69 -3.18 12.40
C PHE A 157 -21.06 -2.98 13.87
N ILE A 158 -22.35 -2.92 14.15
CA ILE A 158 -22.91 -2.65 15.47
C ILE A 158 -23.61 -3.90 15.98
N GLY A 159 -23.32 -4.27 17.22
CA GLY A 159 -23.92 -5.44 17.85
C GLY A 159 -23.52 -5.60 19.31
N GLU A 160 -23.78 -6.78 19.88
CA GLU A 160 -23.38 -7.07 21.24
C GLU A 160 -21.90 -7.43 21.36
N LYS A 161 -21.27 -7.06 22.48
CA LYS A 161 -19.84 -7.29 22.74
C LYS A 161 -19.38 -8.74 22.51
N SER A 162 -20.22 -9.72 22.87
CA SER A 162 -19.97 -11.15 22.66
C SER A 162 -19.88 -11.51 21.17
N SER A 163 -20.77 -10.94 20.36
CA SER A 163 -20.90 -11.19 18.92
C SER A 163 -19.86 -10.47 18.05
N LEU A 164 -19.31 -9.35 18.53
CA LEU A 164 -18.34 -8.53 17.78
C LEU A 164 -16.97 -9.21 17.58
N SER A 165 -16.65 -10.22 18.40
CA SER A 165 -15.42 -11.00 18.26
C SER A 165 -15.35 -11.71 16.89
N SER A 166 -16.48 -12.27 16.45
CA SER A 166 -16.60 -12.93 15.15
C SER A 166 -16.46 -11.94 13.99
N ALA A 167 -17.05 -10.75 14.10
CA ALA A 167 -16.97 -9.69 13.09
C ALA A 167 -15.54 -9.18 12.86
N ARG A 168 -14.66 -9.22 13.88
CA ARG A 168 -13.23 -8.86 13.73
C ARG A 168 -12.43 -9.92 12.96
N SER A 169 -12.81 -11.19 13.10
CA SER A 169 -12.16 -12.32 12.40
C SER A 169 -12.64 -12.43 10.95
N ILE A 170 -13.90 -12.07 10.69
CA ILE A 170 -14.57 -12.20 9.38
C ILE A 170 -14.36 -10.94 8.51
N ALA A 171 -13.43 -10.06 8.87
CA ALA A 171 -13.17 -8.79 8.18
C ALA A 171 -12.83 -8.93 6.67
N GLU A 172 -12.64 -10.15 6.18
CA GLU A 172 -12.38 -10.47 4.77
C GLU A 172 -13.64 -10.77 3.93
N LYS A 173 -14.84 -10.92 4.54
CA LYS A 173 -16.07 -11.30 3.80
C LYS A 173 -17.29 -10.51 4.26
N GLU A 174 -17.58 -9.40 3.60
CA GLU A 174 -18.78 -8.57 3.82
C GLU A 174 -20.09 -9.40 3.79
N ASP A 175 -20.19 -10.34 2.86
CA ASP A 175 -21.34 -11.27 2.74
C ASP A 175 -21.56 -12.14 3.98
N ALA A 176 -20.48 -12.49 4.69
CA ALA A 176 -20.59 -13.28 5.91
C ALA A 176 -21.07 -12.44 7.09
N LEU A 177 -20.76 -11.13 7.15
CA LEU A 177 -21.35 -10.23 8.13
C LEU A 177 -22.82 -9.94 7.82
N ALA A 178 -23.20 -9.83 6.54
CA ALA A 178 -24.60 -9.63 6.14
C ALA A 178 -25.51 -10.76 6.65
N LYS A 179 -25.02 -12.02 6.63
CA LYS A 179 -25.74 -13.17 7.20
C LYS A 179 -25.92 -13.10 8.72
N GLN A 180 -24.99 -12.45 9.42
CA GLN A 180 -25.05 -12.27 10.87
C GLN A 180 -26.03 -11.17 11.32
N LEU A 181 -26.51 -10.32 10.41
CA LEU A 181 -27.42 -9.21 10.75
C LEU A 181 -28.73 -9.67 11.39
N LYS A 182 -29.22 -10.86 11.02
CA LYS A 182 -30.47 -11.43 11.53
C LYS A 182 -30.34 -12.12 12.89
N THR A 183 -29.11 -12.31 13.37
CA THR A 183 -28.86 -13.01 14.64
C THR A 183 -28.72 -12.02 15.78
N SER A 184 -29.63 -12.08 16.76
CA SER A 184 -29.44 -11.40 18.04
C SER A 184 -28.96 -12.39 19.09
N ASN A 185 -28.04 -11.96 19.95
CA ASN A 185 -27.66 -12.71 21.15
C ASN A 185 -28.44 -12.21 22.38
N THR A 186 -29.30 -11.19 22.21
CA THR A 186 -30.10 -10.60 23.27
C THR A 186 -31.22 -11.58 23.59
N ASN A 187 -31.34 -11.95 24.85
CA ASN A 187 -32.39 -12.87 25.28
C ASN A 187 -33.68 -12.09 25.57
N TRP A 188 -34.26 -11.55 24.50
CA TRP A 188 -35.47 -10.72 24.55
C TRP A 188 -36.64 -11.40 25.27
N GLU A 189 -36.73 -12.73 25.19
CA GLU A 189 -37.79 -13.54 25.83
C GLU A 189 -37.70 -13.58 27.37
N ARG A 190 -36.55 -13.23 27.95
CA ARG A 190 -36.33 -13.25 29.41
C ARG A 190 -36.36 -11.87 30.05
N MET A 191 -36.49 -10.81 29.25
CA MET A 191 -36.48 -9.44 29.75
C MET A 191 -37.89 -9.00 30.08
N ASP A 192 -38.03 -8.30 31.20
CA ASP A 192 -39.28 -7.64 31.54
C ASP A 192 -39.56 -6.47 30.57
N GLU A 193 -40.82 -6.08 30.43
CA GLU A 193 -41.26 -5.06 29.45
C GLU A 193 -40.55 -3.71 29.65
N ASP A 194 -40.31 -3.33 30.91
CA ASP A 194 -39.56 -2.12 31.27
C ASP A 194 -38.08 -2.22 30.88
N GLU A 195 -37.46 -3.40 31.05
CA GLU A 195 -36.06 -3.63 30.69
C GLU A 195 -35.87 -3.62 29.17
N HIS A 196 -36.83 -4.20 28.45
CA HIS A 196 -36.89 -4.16 26.99
C HIS A 196 -36.99 -2.71 26.47
N ALA A 197 -37.90 -1.91 27.04
CA ALA A 197 -38.07 -0.51 26.64
C ALA A 197 -36.81 0.33 26.92
N LEU A 198 -36.16 0.11 28.06
CA LEU A 198 -34.91 0.79 28.42
C LEU A 198 -33.76 0.44 27.46
N GLU A 199 -33.62 -0.84 27.10
CA GLU A 199 -32.58 -1.26 26.15
C GLU A 199 -32.83 -0.69 24.76
N MET A 200 -34.08 -0.72 24.27
CA MET A 200 -34.43 -0.14 22.98
C MET A 200 -34.15 1.36 22.93
N LYS A 201 -34.56 2.10 23.96
CA LYS A 201 -34.26 3.55 24.06
C LYS A 201 -32.76 3.83 24.08
N ARG A 202 -31.97 2.94 24.70
CA ARG A 202 -30.50 3.04 24.68
C ARG A 202 -29.93 2.82 23.28
N ARG A 203 -30.41 1.80 22.55
CA ARG A 203 -29.96 1.51 21.18
C ARG A 203 -30.31 2.66 20.23
N GLU A 204 -31.52 3.21 20.36
CA GLU A 204 -31.96 4.40 19.62
C GLU A 204 -31.09 5.63 19.91
N MET A 205 -30.77 5.88 21.19
CA MET A 205 -29.88 6.99 21.57
C MET A 205 -28.50 6.85 20.92
N ILE A 206 -27.92 5.65 20.94
CA ILE A 206 -26.61 5.40 20.33
C ILE A 206 -26.67 5.55 18.81
N PHE A 207 -27.74 5.05 18.18
CA PHE A 207 -27.94 5.20 16.75
C PHE A 207 -28.10 6.67 16.36
N GLY A 208 -28.90 7.45 17.08
CA GLY A 208 -29.07 8.88 16.85
C GLY A 208 -27.75 9.65 16.99
N LYS A 209 -26.94 9.34 18.01
CA LYS A 209 -25.60 9.94 18.15
C LYS A 209 -24.62 9.51 17.07
N LEU A 210 -24.74 8.29 16.56
CA LEU A 210 -23.94 7.86 15.43
C LEU A 210 -24.35 8.58 14.15
N ASP A 211 -25.65 8.75 13.92
CA ASP A 211 -26.17 9.49 12.76
C ASP A 211 -25.72 10.96 12.78
N GLU A 212 -25.76 11.63 13.94
CA GLU A 212 -25.18 12.97 14.13
C GLU A 212 -23.69 13.00 13.71
N VAL A 213 -22.89 12.02 14.18
CA VAL A 213 -21.46 11.93 13.82
C VAL A 213 -21.24 11.70 12.32
N LEU A 214 -22.09 10.89 11.69
CA LEU A 214 -21.98 10.61 10.25
C LEU A 214 -22.40 11.82 9.40
N GLN A 215 -23.41 12.57 9.84
CA GLN A 215 -23.82 13.85 9.24
C GLN A 215 -22.70 14.90 9.36
N GLU A 216 -22.07 15.04 10.53
CA GLU A 216 -20.95 15.97 10.75
C GLU A 216 -19.74 15.67 9.84
N LEU A 217 -19.53 14.39 9.47
CA LEU A 217 -18.42 13.95 8.64
C LEU A 217 -18.71 14.00 7.13
N ASP A 218 -19.87 14.49 6.70
CA ASP A 218 -20.33 14.58 5.29
C ASP A 218 -20.08 13.28 4.49
N CYS A 219 -20.49 12.16 5.06
CA CYS A 219 -20.31 10.83 4.49
C CYS A 219 -21.54 10.39 3.70
N LYS A 220 -21.38 9.51 2.71
CA LYS A 220 -22.50 8.71 2.18
C LYS A 220 -22.56 7.39 2.93
N TRP A 221 -23.68 7.12 3.60
CA TRP A 221 -23.88 5.87 4.31
C TRP A 221 -25.08 5.07 3.83
N GLU A 222 -24.91 3.75 3.79
CA GLU A 222 -25.98 2.78 3.53
C GLU A 222 -26.16 1.91 4.77
N ILE A 223 -27.39 1.83 5.27
CA ILE A 223 -27.73 1.12 6.51
C ILE A 223 -28.37 -0.22 6.13
N SER A 224 -27.91 -1.29 6.76
CA SER A 224 -28.49 -2.63 6.64
C SER A 224 -28.60 -3.29 8.01
N GLY A 225 -29.76 -3.87 8.34
CA GLY A 225 -29.99 -4.56 9.61
C GLY A 225 -31.12 -3.95 10.44
N SER A 226 -31.21 -4.31 11.72
CA SER A 226 -32.25 -3.85 12.65
C SER A 226 -31.64 -3.42 13.99
N LEU A 227 -32.32 -2.49 14.66
CA LEU A 227 -31.97 -2.05 16.02
C LEU A 227 -32.06 -3.20 17.03
N ASP A 228 -33.03 -4.10 16.86
CA ASP A 228 -33.29 -5.22 17.77
C ASP A 228 -32.21 -6.32 17.69
N ALA A 229 -31.48 -6.37 16.58
CA ALA A 229 -30.42 -7.33 16.36
C ALA A 229 -29.06 -6.64 16.12
N ARG A 230 -28.61 -6.62 14.87
CA ARG A 230 -27.32 -6.05 14.48
C ARG A 230 -27.50 -5.12 13.30
N MET A 231 -26.61 -4.14 13.23
CA MET A 231 -26.60 -3.16 12.15
C MET A 231 -25.23 -3.14 11.46
N MET A 232 -25.26 -2.96 10.16
CA MET A 232 -24.11 -2.68 9.32
C MET A 232 -24.35 -1.35 8.63
N ILE A 233 -23.38 -0.46 8.74
CA ILE A 233 -23.41 0.84 8.06
C ILE A 233 -22.19 0.90 7.15
N LYS A 234 -22.43 0.92 5.84
CA LYS A 234 -21.37 1.06 4.85
C LYS A 234 -21.14 2.53 4.60
N LEU A 235 -19.94 3.00 4.85
CA LEU A 235 -19.53 4.39 4.69
C LEU A 235 -18.66 4.52 3.44
N SER A 236 -18.96 5.54 2.65
CA SER A 236 -18.14 5.98 1.52
C SER A 236 -17.90 7.48 1.62
N SER A 237 -16.65 7.90 1.41
CA SER A 237 -16.29 9.32 1.46
C SER A 237 -16.86 10.04 0.23
N ASN A 238 -17.44 11.23 0.43
CA ASN A 238 -17.77 12.15 -0.67
C ASN A 238 -16.51 12.72 -1.32
N ASN A 239 -15.41 12.81 -0.57
CA ASN A 239 -14.13 13.30 -1.04
C ASN A 239 -13.30 12.15 -1.63
N LYS A 240 -13.66 11.71 -2.84
CA LYS A 240 -12.69 11.01 -3.71
C LYS A 240 -11.67 12.01 -4.23
N THR A 241 -10.82 12.54 -3.36
CA THR A 241 -9.50 12.98 -3.80
C THR A 241 -8.65 11.72 -3.88
N ASN A 242 -8.45 11.24 -5.12
CA ASN A 242 -7.30 10.40 -5.44
C ASN A 242 -6.03 11.16 -5.07
N THR A 243 -5.59 11.11 -3.81
CA THR A 243 -4.27 11.58 -3.43
C THR A 243 -3.25 10.52 -3.79
N ASN A 244 -3.02 10.38 -5.09
CA ASN A 244 -1.65 10.20 -5.56
C ASN A 244 -0.99 11.58 -5.45
N ASN A 245 0.03 11.70 -4.61
CA ASN A 245 0.95 12.83 -4.55
C ASN A 245 0.35 14.23 -4.35
N GLU A 246 -0.04 14.56 -3.13
CA GLU A 246 0.19 15.92 -2.64
C GLU A 246 0.84 15.86 -1.26
N LYS A 247 2.11 16.28 -1.23
CA LYS A 247 2.84 16.63 -0.03
C LYS A 247 2.08 17.79 0.63
N LYS A 248 1.24 17.47 1.62
CA LYS A 248 0.84 18.47 2.61
C LYS A 248 1.77 18.33 3.79
N ASP A 249 2.47 19.44 4.06
CA ASP A 249 3.31 19.66 5.22
C ASP A 249 2.57 19.24 6.49
N ALA A 250 2.88 18.04 6.96
CA ALA A 250 2.47 17.57 8.26
C ALA A 250 3.62 17.88 9.21
N GLU A 251 3.38 18.82 10.13
CA GLU A 251 4.23 19.01 11.31
C GLU A 251 4.58 17.65 11.90
N LEU A 252 5.88 17.39 12.00
CA LEU A 252 6.46 16.13 12.47
C LEU A 252 5.86 15.75 13.82
N SER A 253 5.17 14.61 13.84
CA SER A 253 4.63 14.02 15.07
C SER A 253 5.77 13.83 16.09
N PRO A 254 5.54 14.03 17.41
CA PRO A 254 6.57 13.85 18.44
C PRO A 254 7.22 12.45 18.45
N LYS A 255 6.61 11.45 17.79
CA LYS A 255 7.19 10.11 17.59
C LYS A 255 8.25 10.05 16.48
N GLU A 256 8.15 10.89 15.45
CA GLU A 256 9.12 10.95 14.36
C GLU A 256 10.37 11.73 14.77
N LEU A 257 10.20 12.83 15.51
CA LEU A 257 11.32 13.56 16.16
C LEU A 257 12.15 12.66 17.08
N LYS A 258 11.50 11.76 17.83
CA LYS A 258 12.21 10.82 18.72
C LYS A 258 12.95 9.72 17.94
N ARG A 259 12.46 9.33 16.76
CA ARG A 259 13.16 8.39 15.86
C ARG A 259 14.35 9.04 15.16
N LEU A 260 14.19 10.27 14.67
CA LEU A 260 15.28 11.05 14.05
C LEU A 260 16.41 11.31 15.04
N ARG A 261 16.10 11.75 16.28
CA ARG A 261 17.12 11.92 17.34
C ARG A 261 17.85 10.62 17.69
N LYS A 262 17.20 9.47 17.59
CA LYS A 262 17.83 8.17 17.86
C LYS A 262 18.75 7.73 16.71
N LEU A 263 18.39 8.07 15.47
CA LEU A 263 19.19 7.83 14.27
C LEU A 263 20.40 8.77 14.19
N GLU A 264 20.25 10.05 14.55
CA GLU A 264 21.37 11.00 14.64
C GLU A 264 22.37 10.57 15.71
N LYS A 265 21.92 10.22 16.92
CA LYS A 265 22.81 9.70 17.97
C LYS A 265 23.52 8.40 17.57
N ALA A 266 22.91 7.59 16.71
CA ALA A 266 23.56 6.39 16.17
C ALA A 266 24.62 6.74 15.12
N ARG A 267 24.36 7.74 14.25
CA ARG A 267 25.32 8.24 13.26
C ARG A 267 26.51 8.94 13.90
N GLU A 268 26.28 9.79 14.91
CA GLU A 268 27.36 10.44 15.68
C GLU A 268 28.26 9.40 16.35
N LYS A 269 27.68 8.35 16.96
CA LYS A 269 28.46 7.25 17.54
C LYS A 269 29.25 6.45 16.50
N SER A 270 28.72 6.28 15.28
CA SER A 270 29.49 5.63 14.20
C SER A 270 30.60 6.52 13.66
N GLN A 271 30.39 7.83 13.56
CA GLN A 271 31.40 8.78 13.11
C GLN A 271 32.52 8.95 14.15
N GLN A 272 32.19 9.01 15.45
CA GLN A 272 33.19 9.03 16.52
C GLN A 272 34.00 7.73 16.62
N LYS A 273 33.41 6.58 16.27
CA LYS A 273 34.17 5.32 16.17
C LYS A 273 35.06 5.31 14.93
N ALA A 274 34.58 5.82 13.80
CA ALA A 274 35.37 5.91 12.57
C ALA A 274 36.53 6.91 12.70
N SER A 275 36.36 8.03 13.41
CA SER A 275 37.44 8.99 13.65
C SER A 275 38.50 8.44 14.62
N LYS A 276 38.09 7.73 15.68
CA LYS A 276 39.03 7.06 16.59
C LYS A 276 39.83 5.96 15.90
N LEU A 277 39.18 5.17 15.04
CA LEU A 277 39.86 4.16 14.21
C LEU A 277 40.86 4.79 13.22
N ALA A 278 40.62 6.02 12.75
CA ALA A 278 41.54 6.72 11.86
C ALA A 278 42.74 7.35 12.61
N GLU A 279 42.54 7.81 13.86
CA GLU A 279 43.64 8.30 14.72
C GLU A 279 44.55 7.16 15.19
N ASP A 280 43.99 6.02 15.61
CA ASP A 280 44.77 4.84 16.03
C ASP A 280 45.59 4.23 14.87
N ASP A 281 45.11 4.33 13.62
CA ASP A 281 45.80 3.84 12.41
C ASP A 281 46.95 4.79 11.98
N ILE A 282 46.84 6.09 12.27
CA ILE A 282 47.92 7.07 12.03
C ILE A 282 49.03 6.91 13.07
N ASP A 283 48.70 6.73 14.36
CA ASP A 283 49.71 6.50 15.41
C ASP A 283 50.45 5.16 15.21
N SER A 284 49.76 4.12 14.72
CA SER A 284 50.37 2.84 14.37
C SER A 284 51.39 2.95 13.23
N LEU A 285 51.20 3.90 12.30
CA LEU A 285 52.14 4.18 11.21
C LEU A 285 53.37 4.99 11.65
N TYR A 286 53.27 5.76 12.75
CA TYR A 286 54.42 6.49 13.31
C TYR A 286 55.35 5.62 14.16
N LEU A 287 54.85 4.51 14.73
CA LEU A 287 55.65 3.52 15.46
C LEU A 287 56.52 2.63 14.56
N LEU A 288 56.24 2.56 13.26
CA LEU A 288 56.99 1.74 12.28
C LEU A 288 58.21 2.44 11.67
N LYS A 289 58.49 3.70 12.05
CA LYS A 289 59.56 4.52 11.46
C LYS A 289 60.66 4.96 12.43
N ILE A 290 60.69 4.41 13.65
CA ILE A 290 61.76 4.66 14.62
C ILE A 290 62.34 3.32 15.05
N GLU A 291 63.06 2.66 14.15
CA GLU A 291 64.08 1.65 14.45
C GLU A 291 65.09 1.74 13.30
N ASP A 292 66.06 2.66 13.46
CA ASP A 292 67.40 2.57 12.88
C ASP A 292 68.33 1.94 13.92
#